data_AF-A0A966VWY8-F1
#
_entry.id   AF-A0A966VWY8-F1
#
_cell.length_a   1.000
_cell.length_b   1.000
_cell.length_c   1.000
_cell.angle_alpha   90.00
_cell.angle_beta   90.00
_cell.angle_gamma   90.00
#
_symmetry.space_group_name_H-M   'P 1'
#
loop_
_entity.id
_entity.type
_entity.pdbx_description
1 polymer ?
#
loop_
_entity_poly.entity_id
_entity_poly.type
_entity_poly.pdbx_seq_one_letter_code
_entity_poly.pdbx_strand_id
1 'polypeptide(L)' 'MLQGRIKVHRGEPEATLVARIHRAEHVIYPTVLSWLAEGRLQCVGGVPMLDGQQLEAPIVQDFEW' A
#
# COMPACT_ATOMS: atom_id res chain seq x y z
N MET A 1 -0.16 4.65 -6.56
CA MET A 1 0.72 4.07 -5.50
C MET A 1 -0.15 3.70 -4.30
N LEU A 2 0.20 2.66 -3.54
CA LEU A 2 -0.53 2.21 -2.33
C LEU A 2 0.39 2.31 -1.11
N GLN A 3 -0.15 2.72 0.02
CA GLN A 3 0.56 2.80 1.30
C GLN A 3 -0.24 2.07 2.39
N GLY A 4 0.45 1.24 3.18
CA GLY A 4 -0.10 0.68 4.40
C GLY A 4 0.17 1.60 5.59
N ARG A 5 -0.88 1.98 6.33
CA ARG A 5 -0.76 2.74 7.58
C ARG A 5 -1.03 1.81 8.75
N ILE A 6 -0.08 1.78 9.68
CA ILE A 6 -0.10 0.87 10.84
C ILE A 6 0.00 1.71 12.10
N LYS A 7 -0.83 1.38 13.10
CA LYS A 7 -0.78 2.02 14.41
C LYS A 7 0.39 1.49 15.23
N VAL A 8 1.22 2.37 15.76
CA VAL A 8 2.30 2.02 16.70
C VAL A 8 1.74 2.04 18.12
N HIS A 9 1.97 0.97 18.88
CA HIS A 9 1.52 0.89 20.27
C HIS A 9 2.65 1.23 21.24
N ARG A 10 2.32 1.96 22.32
CA ARG A 10 3.32 2.32 23.34
C ARG A 10 3.80 1.04 24.06
N GLY A 11 5.12 0.86 24.12
CA GLY A 11 5.72 -0.33 24.73
C GLY A 11 5.68 -1.58 23.85
N GLU A 12 5.22 -1.45 22.60
CA GLU A 12 5.31 -2.52 21.61
C GLU A 12 6.78 -2.85 21.32
N PRO A 13 7.19 -4.12 21.43
CA PRO A 13 8.52 -4.54 21.01
C PRO A 13 8.72 -4.26 19.52
N GLU A 14 9.91 -3.81 19.15
CA GLU A 14 10.28 -3.55 17.76
C GLU A 14 9.98 -4.75 16.85
N ALA A 15 10.32 -5.97 17.28
CA ALA A 15 10.07 -7.19 16.53
C ALA A 15 8.57 -7.42 16.22
N THR A 16 7.68 -7.00 17.12
CA THR A 16 6.22 -7.08 16.90
C THR A 16 5.78 -6.07 15.84
N LEU A 17 6.27 -4.84 15.92
CA LEU A 17 5.99 -3.81 14.92
C LEU A 17 6.51 -4.22 13.53
N VAL A 18 7.74 -4.75 13.46
CA VAL A 18 8.36 -5.26 12.22
C VAL A 18 7.51 -6.39 11.61
N ALA A 19 7.04 -7.33 12.42
CA ALA A 19 6.17 -8.40 11.92
C ALA A 19 4.85 -7.87 11.33
N ARG A 20 4.26 -6.83 11.95
CA ARG A 20 3.04 -6.17 11.45
C ARG A 20 3.30 -5.40 10.15
N ILE A 21 4.45 -4.73 10.04
CA ILE A 21 4.91 -4.08 8.80
C ILE A 21 5.06 -5.12 7.67
N HIS A 22 5.78 -6.22 7.91
CA HIS A 22 5.95 -7.27 6.90
C HIS A 22 4.62 -7.89 6.47
N ARG A 23 3.67 -8.06 7.40
CA ARG A 23 2.32 -8.52 7.05
C ARG A 23 1.62 -7.52 6.13
N ALA A 24 1.76 -6.21 6.37
CA ALA A 24 1.19 -5.18 5.49
C ALA A 24 1.88 -5.17 4.12
N GLU A 25 3.20 -5.35 4.05
CA GLU A 25 3.96 -5.47 2.79
C GLU A 25 3.43 -6.61 1.93
N HIS A 26 3.18 -7.79 2.53
CA HIS A 26 2.59 -8.94 1.83
C HIS A 26 1.16 -8.72 1.36
N VAL A 27 0.47 -7.67 1.82
CA VAL A 27 -0.84 -7.27 1.28
C VAL A 27 -0.65 -6.24 0.18
N ILE A 28 0.05 -5.13 0.46
CA ILE A 28 0.09 -3.99 -0.46
C ILE A 28 0.88 -4.29 -1.74
N TYR A 29 1.97 -5.06 -1.67
CA TYR A 29 2.80 -5.33 -2.86
C TYR A 29 2.05 -6.19 -3.87
N PRO A 30 1.47 -7.36 -3.52
CA PRO A 30 0.68 -8.14 -4.47
C PRO A 30 -0.53 -7.39 -5.02
N THR A 31 -1.19 -6.54 -4.21
CA THR A 31 -2.32 -5.74 -4.66
C THR A 31 -1.92 -4.76 -5.76
N VAL A 32 -0.84 -4.00 -5.57
CA VAL A 32 -0.34 -3.08 -6.62
C VAL A 32 0.09 -3.83 -7.87
N LEU A 33 0.74 -4.99 -7.71
CA LEU A 33 1.12 -5.85 -8.83
C LEU A 33 -0.09 -6.38 -9.61
N SER A 34 -1.16 -6.78 -8.92
CA SER A 34 -2.41 -7.20 -9.57
C SER A 34 -3.02 -6.04 -10.36
N TRP A 35 -3.06 -4.83 -9.82
CA TRP A 35 -3.56 -3.66 -10.57
C TRP A 35 -2.73 -3.36 -11.82
N LEU A 36 -1.40 -3.52 -11.74
CA LEU A 36 -0.52 -3.36 -12.90
C LEU A 36 -0.78 -4.46 -13.94
N ALA A 37 -0.87 -5.71 -13.51
CA ALA A 37 -1.10 -6.87 -14.39
C ALA A 37 -2.47 -6.80 -15.09
N GLU A 38 -3.48 -6.29 -14.39
CA GLU A 38 -4.83 -6.07 -14.92
C GLU A 38 -4.94 -4.79 -15.77
N GLY A 39 -3.87 -3.99 -15.85
CA GLY A 39 -3.87 -2.71 -16.56
C GLY A 39 -4.72 -1.63 -15.89
N ARG A 40 -5.16 -1.85 -14.66
CA ARG A 40 -5.92 -0.89 -13.85
C ARG A 40 -5.04 0.26 -13.39
N LEU A 41 -3.83 -0.06 -12.91
CA LEU A 41 -2.82 0.92 -12.57
C LEU A 41 -1.90 1.12 -13.78
N GLN A 42 -1.77 2.36 -14.24
CA GLN A 42 -0.94 2.74 -15.38
C GLN A 42 -0.16 4.01 -15.07
N CYS A 43 0.93 4.26 -15.78
CA CYS A 43 1.66 5.52 -15.72
C CYS A 43 1.54 6.21 -17.08
N VAL A 44 0.77 7.30 -17.15
CA VAL A 44 0.50 8.05 -18.37
C VAL A 44 1.16 9.42 -18.26
N GLY A 45 2.16 9.69 -19.10
CA GLY A 45 2.88 10.97 -19.06
C GLY A 45 3.61 11.24 -17.73
N GLY A 46 4.04 10.18 -17.02
CA GLY A 46 4.66 10.29 -15.69
C GLY A 46 3.66 10.39 -14.53
N VAL A 47 2.35 10.39 -14.82
CA VAL A 47 1.29 10.47 -13.82
C VAL A 47 0.69 9.08 -13.57
N PRO A 48 0.64 8.62 -12.31
CA PRO A 48 -0.04 7.37 -11.98
C PRO A 48 -1.55 7.53 -12.10
N MET A 49 -2.16 6.64 -12.88
CA MET A 49 -3.59 6.54 -13.14
C MET A 49 -4.09 5.20 -12.61
N LEU A 50 -5.14 5.18 -11.77
CA LEU A 50 -5.83 3.96 -11.36
C LEU A 50 -7.27 4.00 -11.86
N ASP A 51 -7.69 2.98 -12.61
CA ASP A 51 -9.05 2.86 -13.17
C ASP A 51 -9.48 4.13 -13.95
N GLY A 52 -8.52 4.76 -14.65
CA GLY A 52 -8.74 5.99 -15.41
C GLY A 52 -8.74 7.28 -14.58
N GLN A 53 -8.51 7.21 -13.27
CA GLN A 53 -8.41 8.37 -12.39
C GLN A 53 -6.96 8.67 -12.01
N GLN A 54 -6.57 9.94 -12.07
CA GLN A 54 -5.26 10.38 -11.59
C GLN A 54 -5.14 10.19 -10.07
N LEU A 55 -4.04 9.59 -9.64
CA LEU A 55 -3.67 9.52 -8.24
C LEU A 55 -2.83 10.74 -7.86
N GLU A 56 -3.44 11.71 -7.20
CA GLU A 56 -2.73 12.89 -6.63
C GLU A 56 -1.91 12.53 -5.38
N ALA A 57 -2.36 11.50 -4.66
CA ALA A 57 -1.69 10.94 -3.50
C ALA A 57 -1.76 9.41 -3.54
N PRO A 58 -0.92 8.72 -2.77
CA PRO A 58 -1.06 7.28 -2.62
C PRO A 58 -2.40 6.93 -1.97
N ILE A 59 -2.99 5.81 -2.40
CA ILE A 59 -4.12 5.21 -1.70
C ILE A 59 -3.61 4.73 -0.35
N VAL A 60 -4.30 5.09 0.72
CA VAL A 60 -3.94 4.67 2.08
C VAL A 60 -4.88 3.56 2.52
N GLN A 61 -4.29 2.45 2.93
CA GLN A 61 -5.00 1.33 3.56
C GLN A 61 -4.58 1.23 5.02
N ASP A 62 -5.56 1.35 5.91
CA ASP A 62 -5.35 1.21 7.35
C ASP A 62 -5.35 -0.26 7.76
N PHE A 63 -4.41 -0.63 8.62
CA PHE A 63 -4.32 -1.95 9.24
C PHE A 63 -4.47 -1.81 10.76
N GLU A 64 -5.56 -2.37 11.29
CA GLU A 64 -5.95 -2.21 12.71
C GLU A 64 -5.46 -3.33 13.65
N TRP A 65 -4.81 -4.35 13.10
CA TRP A 65 -4.23 -5.48 13.85
C TRP A 65 -2.83 -5.20 14.39
#